data_AF-A0A3D5Z6L0-F1
#
_entry.id   AF-A0A3D5Z6L0-F1
#
_cell.length_a   1.000
_cell.length_b   1.000
_cell.length_c   1.000
_cell.angle_alpha   90.00
_cell.angle_beta   90.00
_cell.angle_gamma   90.00
#
_symmetry.space_group_name_H-M   'P 1'
#
loop_
_entity.id
_entity.type
_entity.pdbx_description
1 polymer ?
#
loop_
_entity_poly.entity_id
_entity_poly.type
_entity_poly.pdbx_seq_one_letter_code
_entity_poly.pdbx_strand_id
1 'polypeptide(L)'
;MNFKRKLRWAQHRNEVYKYGTILSLVLIVTISIIYFTYSKFSSTNEATAYETTVEPFIKNDDFIASYIDGEWSNEIPGKDDGYVVDKVVCDNGAVGTWDNEEWGINIRNATKKIKCSVYFKQGIIFTMLGKSIASSEVATDDPDNNIRYIGANPNNYVYFNCSDYSNQSDSTCEKWRIIGVFKNVTKSDGTKEDLVKIIKDDRLNNTGIRWDYKKTGVGTSTTTYGSNDWTDSQLMMMLNPTDYLKSGYTIDNNIVKDSNGQAIYQNMGSYYNGTSGCEPAEIASGADFTCTSIDFTSTGLKNDSTRNAIESVVWNLGGTANFDSASNGLASHFYGYERGTTVYSGHATTWTGKVGLMYPSDYGYATSGNSTTDRVTCLAKEIYSWDSASDCYSNDYLYKSGYYQWTLTPGSSDAIYVFYVSTEGFVSSDFARISFDSARPVAYLKSSISLSSVGDGSSTSPYQLSVQ
;
A
#
# COMPACT_ATOMS: atom_id res chain seq x y z
N MET A 1 90.62 0.81 39.44
CA MET A 1 89.38 0.34 40.12
C MET A 1 89.77 -0.26 41.47
N ASN A 2 89.28 0.28 42.58
CA ASN A 2 89.90 0.14 43.91
C ASN A 2 89.70 -1.25 44.57
N PHE A 3 90.78 -1.85 45.09
CA PHE A 3 90.82 -3.22 45.65
C PHE A 3 89.81 -3.43 46.78
N LYS A 4 89.56 -2.38 47.60
CA LYS A 4 88.53 -2.37 48.66
C LYS A 4 87.11 -2.68 48.15
N ARG A 5 86.79 -2.36 46.88
CA ARG A 5 85.44 -2.57 46.30
C ARG A 5 85.21 -4.03 45.89
N LYS A 6 86.27 -4.80 45.59
CA LYS A 6 86.19 -6.25 45.30
C LYS A 6 85.99 -7.08 46.56
N LEU A 7 86.67 -6.77 47.67
CA LEU A 7 86.49 -7.49 48.94
C LEU A 7 85.05 -7.38 49.48
N ARG A 8 84.47 -6.16 49.47
CA ARG A 8 83.09 -5.94 49.95
C ARG A 8 82.04 -6.70 49.13
N TRP A 9 82.27 -6.84 47.82
CA TRP A 9 81.41 -7.66 46.95
C TRP A 9 81.55 -9.17 47.20
N ALA A 10 82.72 -9.64 47.63
CA ALA A 10 82.93 -11.04 47.98
C ALA A 10 82.26 -11.39 49.33
N GLN A 11 82.37 -10.51 50.34
CA GLN A 11 81.80 -10.75 51.68
C GLN A 11 80.26 -10.73 51.71
N HIS A 12 79.62 -9.80 50.99
CA HIS A 12 78.14 -9.69 50.98
C HIS A 12 77.48 -10.41 49.80
N ARG A 13 78.20 -11.25 49.06
CA ARG A 13 77.69 -11.90 47.83
C ARG A 13 76.39 -12.68 48.06
N ASN A 14 76.34 -13.47 49.14
CA ASN A 14 75.16 -14.27 49.48
C ASN A 14 73.97 -13.41 49.93
N GLU A 15 74.20 -12.29 50.63
CA GLU A 15 73.11 -11.38 51.01
C GLU A 15 72.55 -10.65 49.79
N VAL A 16 73.40 -10.16 48.89
CA VAL A 16 72.96 -9.50 47.65
C VAL A 16 72.14 -10.46 46.77
N TYR A 17 72.53 -11.72 46.64
CA TYR A 17 71.71 -12.71 45.93
C TYR A 17 70.39 -13.00 46.64
N LYS A 18 70.39 -13.12 47.98
CA LYS A 18 69.19 -13.41 48.78
C LYS A 18 68.16 -12.28 48.72
N TYR A 19 68.60 -11.02 48.86
CA TYR A 19 67.71 -9.87 48.70
C TYR A 19 67.28 -9.67 47.24
N GLY A 20 68.16 -9.95 46.26
CA GLY A 20 67.83 -9.89 44.84
C GLY A 20 66.74 -10.89 44.42
N THR A 21 66.81 -12.16 44.86
CA THR A 21 65.76 -13.15 44.57
C THR A 21 64.44 -12.82 45.26
N ILE A 22 64.46 -12.34 46.50
CA ILE A 22 63.24 -11.88 47.19
C ILE A 22 62.61 -10.70 46.43
N LEU A 23 63.40 -9.72 45.98
CA LEU A 23 62.89 -8.56 45.25
C LEU A 23 62.25 -8.96 43.90
N SER A 24 62.89 -9.86 43.14
CA SER A 24 62.33 -10.38 41.89
C SER A 24 61.05 -11.20 42.10
N LEU A 25 60.98 -12.01 43.17
CA LEU A 25 59.75 -12.76 43.50
C LEU A 25 58.60 -11.82 43.85
N VAL A 26 58.85 -10.79 44.67
CA VAL A 26 57.86 -9.76 45.00
C VAL A 26 57.40 -9.03 43.74
N LEU A 27 58.32 -8.67 42.83
CA LEU A 27 57.98 -8.00 41.56
C LEU A 27 57.11 -8.87 40.66
N ILE A 28 57.43 -10.17 40.53
CA ILE A 28 56.64 -11.11 39.73
C ILE A 28 55.23 -11.24 40.34
N VAL A 29 55.13 -11.40 41.66
CA VAL A 29 53.84 -11.50 42.36
C VAL A 29 53.01 -10.22 42.21
N THR A 30 53.59 -9.02 42.32
CA THR A 30 52.84 -7.77 42.12
C THR A 30 52.38 -7.60 40.67
N ILE A 31 53.21 -7.94 39.68
CA ILE A 31 52.81 -7.93 38.26
C ILE A 31 51.68 -8.94 38.02
N SER A 32 51.76 -10.15 38.57
CA SER A 32 50.71 -11.16 38.47
C SER A 32 49.39 -10.72 39.12
N ILE A 33 49.44 -10.04 40.28
CA ILE A 33 48.26 -9.49 40.95
C ILE A 33 47.64 -8.33 40.15
N ILE A 34 48.46 -7.44 39.59
CA ILE A 34 47.98 -6.37 38.70
C ILE A 34 47.33 -6.96 37.45
N TYR A 35 47.92 -8.00 36.86
CA TYR A 35 47.34 -8.70 35.71
C TYR A 35 45.98 -9.34 36.09
N PHE A 36 45.90 -10.06 37.21
CA PHE A 36 44.67 -10.66 37.71
C PHE A 36 43.58 -9.64 38.08
N THR A 37 43.95 -8.44 38.54
CA THR A 37 42.96 -7.39 38.90
C THR A 37 42.50 -6.57 37.69
N TYR A 38 43.29 -6.49 36.61
CA TYR A 38 42.85 -5.94 35.34
C TYR A 38 42.10 -6.96 34.45
N SER A 39 42.24 -8.26 34.71
CA SER A 39 41.39 -9.30 34.13
C SER A 39 39.96 -9.20 34.68
N LYS A 40 39.10 -8.44 34.00
CA LYS A 40 37.65 -8.45 34.23
C LYS A 40 37.10 -9.87 34.04
N PHE A 41 36.83 -10.56 35.14
CA PHE A 41 36.00 -11.76 35.12
C PHE A 41 34.56 -11.38 34.77
N SER A 42 34.15 -11.70 33.54
CA SER A 42 32.75 -11.73 33.13
C SER A 42 32.20 -13.13 33.41
N SER A 43 31.31 -13.26 34.39
CA SER A 43 30.59 -14.52 34.63
C SER A 43 29.31 -14.54 33.79
N THR A 44 29.27 -15.36 32.75
CA THR A 44 28.02 -15.76 32.07
C THR A 44 27.66 -17.18 32.50
N ASN A 45 26.48 -17.34 33.09
CA ASN A 45 25.97 -18.65 33.48
C ASN A 45 25.44 -19.44 32.26
N GLU A 46 25.41 -20.76 32.41
CA GLU A 46 24.68 -21.73 31.57
C GLU A 46 25.01 -21.83 30.07
N ALA A 47 26.28 -22.09 29.76
CA ALA A 47 26.68 -23.25 28.94
C ALA A 47 28.21 -23.44 28.99
N THR A 48 28.69 -24.66 29.18
CA THR A 48 30.14 -24.95 29.19
C THR A 48 30.76 -24.82 27.80
N ALA A 49 31.28 -23.63 27.49
CA ALA A 49 32.29 -23.46 26.46
C ALA A 49 33.66 -23.88 27.03
N TYR A 50 34.25 -24.94 26.48
CA TYR A 50 35.62 -25.33 26.80
C TYR A 50 36.58 -24.45 26.01
N GLU A 51 37.33 -23.58 26.67
CA GLU A 51 38.48 -22.92 26.06
C GLU A 51 39.63 -23.92 25.91
N THR A 52 40.05 -24.17 24.66
CA THR A 52 41.30 -24.86 24.35
C THR A 52 42.37 -23.86 23.91
N THR A 53 43.60 -24.03 24.35
CA THR A 53 44.77 -23.18 24.02
C THR A 53 45.29 -23.33 22.57
N VAL A 54 44.44 -23.82 21.66
CA VAL A 54 44.74 -23.96 20.23
C VAL A 54 43.58 -23.36 19.45
N GLU A 55 43.86 -22.23 18.80
CA GLU A 55 42.94 -21.34 18.09
C GLU A 55 41.81 -20.73 18.95
N PRO A 56 41.69 -19.38 19.03
CA PRO A 56 40.55 -18.77 19.70
C PRO A 56 39.27 -19.10 18.94
N PHE A 57 38.19 -19.41 19.66
CA PHE A 57 36.84 -19.30 19.12
C PHE A 57 36.71 -17.95 18.40
N ILE A 58 36.30 -17.96 17.13
CA ILE A 58 36.28 -16.77 16.28
C ILE A 58 35.35 -15.73 16.92
N LYS A 59 35.96 -14.71 17.53
CA LYS A 59 35.30 -13.75 18.43
C LYS A 59 34.39 -12.74 17.72
N ASN A 60 34.25 -12.86 16.40
CA ASN A 60 33.52 -11.96 15.50
C ASN A 60 32.50 -12.73 14.64
N ASP A 61 32.12 -13.95 15.04
CA ASP A 61 31.23 -14.82 14.28
C ASP A 61 29.80 -14.69 14.80
N ASP A 62 29.18 -13.52 14.59
CA ASP A 62 27.80 -13.25 15.02
C ASP A 62 26.85 -14.27 14.37
N PHE A 63 26.12 -15.00 15.22
CA PHE A 63 25.17 -16.05 14.80
C PHE A 63 23.84 -15.45 14.31
N ILE A 64 23.48 -14.28 14.85
CA ILE A 64 22.38 -13.44 14.40
C ILE A 64 22.96 -12.04 14.21
N ALA A 65 23.02 -11.56 12.98
CA ALA A 65 23.41 -10.18 12.67
C ALA A 65 22.16 -9.33 12.41
N SER A 66 22.14 -8.10 12.92
CA SER A 66 21.12 -7.10 12.56
C SER A 66 21.68 -6.08 11.58
N TYR A 67 20.82 -5.66 10.66
CA TYR A 67 21.07 -4.55 9.75
C TYR A 67 19.92 -3.55 9.87
N ILE A 68 20.21 -2.27 10.07
CA ILE A 68 19.21 -1.19 10.16
C ILE A 68 19.42 -0.30 8.95
N ASP A 69 18.39 -0.17 8.11
CA ASP A 69 18.41 0.59 6.83
C ASP A 69 19.57 0.21 5.89
N GLY A 70 20.07 -1.03 6.02
CA GLY A 70 21.17 -1.58 5.24
C GLY A 70 22.55 -1.53 5.92
N GLU A 71 22.71 -0.77 7.01
CA GLU A 71 23.95 -0.70 7.78
C GLU A 71 23.97 -1.76 8.89
N TRP A 72 25.14 -2.37 9.14
CA TRP A 72 25.29 -3.38 10.21
C TRP A 72 25.19 -2.74 11.60
N SER A 73 24.47 -3.40 12.51
CA SER A 73 24.23 -2.91 13.87
C SER A 73 24.70 -3.93 14.92
N ASN A 74 25.11 -3.43 16.09
CA ASN A 74 25.30 -4.24 17.30
C ASN A 74 23.97 -4.49 18.04
N GLU A 75 22.92 -3.77 17.67
CA GLU A 75 21.64 -3.72 18.36
C GLU A 75 20.51 -4.15 17.42
N ILE A 76 19.51 -4.83 17.96
CA ILE A 76 18.24 -5.13 17.29
C ILE A 76 17.25 -4.04 17.73
N PRO A 77 16.56 -3.34 16.82
CA PRO A 77 15.54 -2.36 17.21
C PRO A 77 14.50 -2.97 18.15
N GLY A 78 13.99 -2.16 19.09
CA GLY A 78 12.81 -2.51 19.88
C GLY A 78 11.56 -2.60 19.02
N LYS A 79 10.56 -3.34 19.52
CA LYS A 79 9.27 -3.57 18.84
C LYS A 79 8.55 -2.26 18.47
N ASP A 80 8.71 -1.24 19.31
CA ASP A 80 8.01 0.05 19.20
C ASP A 80 8.91 1.17 18.64
N ASP A 81 10.12 0.84 18.15
CA ASP A 81 11.12 1.82 17.67
C ASP A 81 10.83 2.34 16.24
N GLY A 82 9.70 1.96 15.64
CA GLY A 82 9.29 2.38 14.28
C GLY A 82 9.94 1.59 13.14
N TYR A 83 10.55 0.44 13.45
CA TYR A 83 11.16 -0.46 12.47
C TYR A 83 10.29 -1.70 12.19
N VAL A 84 10.39 -2.21 10.97
CA VAL A 84 9.80 -3.48 10.53
C VAL A 84 10.89 -4.34 9.89
N VAL A 85 10.70 -5.67 9.86
CA VAL A 85 11.66 -6.58 9.20
C VAL A 85 11.42 -6.62 7.70
N ASP A 86 12.42 -6.16 6.94
CA ASP A 86 12.51 -6.22 5.47
C ASP A 86 12.67 -7.65 4.98
N LYS A 87 13.58 -8.41 5.63
CA LYS A 87 13.82 -9.83 5.33
C LYS A 87 14.67 -10.50 6.41
N VAL A 88 14.60 -11.82 6.45
CA VAL A 88 15.51 -12.68 7.21
C VAL A 88 16.24 -13.58 6.22
N VAL A 89 17.58 -13.63 6.29
CA VAL A 89 18.42 -14.46 5.41
C VAL A 89 19.25 -15.39 6.28
N CYS A 90 19.01 -16.70 6.17
CA CYS A 90 19.79 -17.72 6.89
C CYS A 90 20.63 -18.56 5.92
N ASP A 91 21.79 -19.02 6.38
CA ASP A 91 22.64 -19.93 5.61
C ASP A 91 22.26 -21.42 5.77
N ASN A 92 23.03 -22.30 5.13
CA ASN A 92 22.93 -23.76 5.26
C ASN A 92 21.56 -24.42 4.97
N GLY A 93 20.65 -23.71 4.30
CA GLY A 93 19.31 -24.20 3.96
C GLY A 93 18.30 -24.08 5.11
N ALA A 94 18.65 -23.37 6.19
CA ALA A 94 17.69 -22.97 7.21
C ALA A 94 16.77 -21.86 6.68
N VAL A 95 15.55 -21.80 7.21
CA VAL A 95 14.57 -20.76 6.88
C VAL A 95 14.28 -19.97 8.13
N GLY A 96 14.60 -18.68 8.12
CA GLY A 96 14.25 -17.74 9.18
C GLY A 96 12.98 -16.97 8.84
N THR A 97 12.09 -16.82 9.80
CA THR A 97 10.92 -15.93 9.73
C THR A 97 10.89 -15.05 10.98
N TRP A 98 10.31 -13.86 10.88
CA TRP A 98 10.15 -12.95 12.02
C TRP A 98 8.71 -12.96 12.52
N ASP A 99 8.54 -13.03 13.83
CA ASP A 99 7.28 -12.88 14.53
C ASP A 99 7.16 -11.43 15.04
N ASN A 100 6.22 -10.66 14.48
CA ASN A 100 6.01 -9.27 14.88
C ASN A 100 5.21 -9.15 16.19
N GLU A 101 4.52 -10.20 16.63
CA GLU A 101 3.76 -10.20 17.89
C GLU A 101 4.68 -10.48 19.08
N GLU A 102 5.53 -11.51 18.97
CA GLU A 102 6.54 -11.85 19.98
C GLU A 102 7.85 -11.05 19.84
N TRP A 103 8.03 -10.33 18.72
CA TRP A 103 9.27 -9.61 18.35
C TRP A 103 10.50 -10.52 18.37
N GLY A 104 10.40 -11.65 17.69
CA GLY A 104 11.40 -12.72 17.72
C GLY A 104 11.61 -13.42 16.38
N ILE A 105 12.75 -14.10 16.25
CA ILE A 105 13.09 -14.90 15.07
C ILE A 105 12.75 -16.38 15.27
N ASN A 106 12.04 -16.96 14.30
CA ASN A 106 11.74 -18.38 14.25
C ASN A 106 12.57 -19.03 13.13
N ILE A 107 13.44 -19.98 13.49
CA ILE A 107 14.35 -20.66 12.55
C ILE A 107 13.89 -22.12 12.36
N ARG A 108 13.66 -22.52 11.11
CA ARG A 108 13.27 -23.87 10.69
C ARG A 108 14.35 -24.52 9.83
N ASN A 109 14.28 -25.85 9.71
CA ASN A 109 15.24 -26.69 8.96
C ASN A 109 16.72 -26.55 9.40
N ALA A 110 16.93 -26.28 10.70
CA ALA A 110 18.24 -26.04 11.28
C ALA A 110 19.08 -27.33 11.43
N THR A 111 19.63 -27.84 10.33
CA THR A 111 20.33 -29.15 10.28
C THR A 111 21.86 -29.07 10.44
N LYS A 112 22.43 -27.86 10.50
CA LYS A 112 23.87 -27.57 10.64
C LYS A 112 24.09 -26.34 11.54
N LYS A 113 25.34 -25.96 11.82
CA LYS A 113 25.65 -24.63 12.39
C LYS A 113 25.17 -23.58 11.40
N ILE A 114 24.39 -22.59 11.87
CA ILE A 114 23.74 -21.59 11.02
C ILE A 114 24.13 -20.18 11.46
N LYS A 115 24.15 -19.26 10.49
CA LYS A 115 24.06 -17.82 10.70
C LYS A 115 22.79 -17.28 10.03
N CYS A 116 22.13 -16.34 10.70
CA CYS A 116 21.01 -15.60 10.14
C CYS A 116 21.28 -14.09 10.21
N SER A 117 20.86 -13.35 9.20
CA SER A 117 20.86 -11.89 9.19
C SER A 117 19.42 -11.39 9.12
N VAL A 118 19.04 -10.51 10.05
CA VAL A 118 17.74 -9.84 10.07
C VAL A 118 17.94 -8.40 9.60
N TYR A 119 17.19 -8.00 8.58
CA TYR A 119 17.24 -6.66 8.01
C TYR A 119 16.00 -5.90 8.45
N PHE A 120 16.21 -4.73 9.06
CA PHE A 120 15.19 -3.81 9.52
C PHE A 120 15.18 -2.58 8.62
N LYS A 121 13.98 -2.03 8.40
CA LYS A 121 13.75 -0.74 7.76
C LYS A 121 12.70 0.03 8.54
N GLN A 122 12.71 1.36 8.46
CA GLN A 122 11.61 2.15 8.99
C GLN A 122 10.28 1.73 8.33
N GLY A 123 9.21 1.61 9.12
CA GLY A 123 7.91 1.17 8.62
C GLY A 123 6.77 1.32 9.63
N ILE A 124 5.60 0.80 9.27
CA ILE A 124 4.36 0.97 10.03
C ILE A 124 3.75 -0.40 10.32
N ILE A 125 3.33 -0.60 11.58
CA ILE A 125 2.50 -1.73 12.00
C ILE A 125 1.04 -1.26 12.09
N PHE A 126 0.13 -1.94 11.40
CA PHE A 126 -1.29 -1.58 11.34
C PHE A 126 -2.21 -2.80 11.22
N THR A 127 -3.49 -2.62 11.57
CA THR A 127 -4.50 -3.67 11.40
C THR A 127 -5.19 -3.54 10.05
N MET A 128 -5.28 -4.64 9.31
CA MET A 128 -5.99 -4.73 8.03
C MET A 128 -6.86 -6.00 8.03
N LEU A 129 -8.19 -5.83 7.95
CA LEU A 129 -9.18 -6.93 7.97
C LEU A 129 -8.87 -7.97 9.07
N GLY A 130 -8.73 -7.48 10.31
CA GLY A 130 -8.48 -8.31 11.50
C GLY A 130 -7.07 -8.89 11.65
N LYS A 131 -6.14 -8.64 10.72
CA LYS A 131 -4.74 -9.12 10.78
C LYS A 131 -3.77 -7.97 11.05
N SER A 132 -2.77 -8.20 11.89
CA SER A 132 -1.65 -7.28 12.07
C SER A 132 -0.69 -7.38 10.88
N ILE A 133 -0.38 -6.24 10.25
CA ILE A 133 0.50 -6.11 9.09
C ILE A 133 1.63 -5.16 9.46
N ALA A 134 2.87 -5.57 9.22
CA ALA A 134 4.06 -4.73 9.31
C ALA A 134 4.59 -4.47 7.89
N SER A 135 4.74 -3.21 7.49
CA SER A 135 5.22 -2.86 6.14
C SER A 135 5.98 -1.53 6.12
N SER A 136 7.07 -1.48 5.34
CA SER A 136 7.76 -0.25 4.96
C SER A 136 7.24 0.35 3.64
N GLU A 137 6.25 -0.30 3.02
CA GLU A 137 5.69 0.04 1.70
C GLU A 137 4.36 0.82 1.83
N VAL A 138 4.19 1.50 2.97
CA VAL A 138 2.99 2.28 3.30
C VAL A 138 3.36 3.66 3.87
N ALA A 139 2.47 4.63 3.70
CA ALA A 139 2.56 5.96 4.30
C ALA A 139 1.25 6.38 4.97
N THR A 140 1.34 7.35 5.88
CA THR A 140 0.21 7.96 6.61
C THR A 140 0.24 9.49 6.56
N ASP A 141 0.77 10.05 5.47
CA ASP A 141 1.02 11.48 5.26
C ASP A 141 -0.09 12.21 4.48
N ASP A 142 -1.26 11.57 4.34
CA ASP A 142 -2.48 12.20 3.84
C ASP A 142 -3.28 12.90 4.96
N PRO A 143 -4.22 13.83 4.64
CA PRO A 143 -4.80 14.72 5.63
C PRO A 143 -5.60 14.04 6.77
N ASP A 144 -6.17 12.85 6.53
CA ASP A 144 -6.90 12.08 7.55
C ASP A 144 -6.01 10.99 8.20
N ASN A 145 -4.71 10.96 7.87
CA ASN A 145 -3.73 9.95 8.29
C ASN A 145 -4.16 8.52 7.90
N ASN A 146 -4.74 8.33 6.72
CA ASN A 146 -5.07 7.00 6.18
C ASN A 146 -3.78 6.19 5.96
N ILE A 147 -3.84 4.87 6.06
CA ILE A 147 -2.68 4.01 5.75
C ILE A 147 -2.78 3.65 4.26
N ARG A 148 -1.88 4.15 3.44
CA ARG A 148 -1.87 3.93 1.98
C ARG A 148 -0.63 3.16 1.57
N TYR A 149 -0.78 2.20 0.67
CA TYR A 149 0.36 1.58 0.00
C TYR A 149 1.04 2.58 -0.95
N ILE A 150 2.36 2.47 -1.07
CA ILE A 150 3.21 3.34 -1.89
C ILE A 150 4.27 2.54 -2.67
N GLY A 151 4.78 3.09 -3.76
CA GLY A 151 5.90 2.53 -4.52
C GLY A 151 5.50 1.84 -5.82
N ALA A 152 6.51 1.51 -6.64
CA ALA A 152 6.31 0.94 -7.97
C ALA A 152 5.63 -0.43 -7.94
N ASN A 153 5.95 -1.25 -6.93
CA ASN A 153 5.43 -2.61 -6.79
C ASN A 153 5.42 -3.08 -5.31
N PRO A 154 4.60 -2.46 -4.44
CA PRO A 154 4.40 -2.91 -3.08
C PRO A 154 3.68 -4.26 -3.03
N ASN A 155 3.81 -4.96 -1.90
CA ASN A 155 3.09 -6.19 -1.59
C ASN A 155 1.65 -5.88 -1.13
N ASN A 156 0.84 -5.38 -2.07
CA ASN A 156 -0.55 -4.99 -1.85
C ASN A 156 -1.55 -5.73 -2.76
N TYR A 157 -1.18 -6.88 -3.32
CA TYR A 157 -2.11 -7.73 -4.06
C TYR A 157 -3.07 -8.49 -3.13
N VAL A 158 -4.33 -8.58 -3.55
CA VAL A 158 -5.37 -9.38 -2.90
C VAL A 158 -6.13 -10.19 -3.95
N TYR A 159 -6.47 -11.43 -3.62
CA TYR A 159 -7.40 -12.22 -4.40
C TYR A 159 -8.84 -11.77 -4.13
N PHE A 160 -9.53 -11.35 -5.18
CA PHE A 160 -10.91 -10.91 -5.11
C PHE A 160 -11.69 -11.39 -6.35
N ASN A 161 -13.01 -11.24 -6.33
CA ASN A 161 -13.90 -11.77 -7.37
C ASN A 161 -13.62 -13.25 -7.67
N CYS A 162 -13.55 -14.08 -6.64
CA CYS A 162 -13.26 -15.51 -6.74
C CYS A 162 -14.52 -16.30 -7.11
N SER A 163 -14.41 -17.27 -8.02
CA SER A 163 -15.45 -18.29 -8.23
C SER A 163 -15.58 -19.21 -7.00
N ASP A 164 -14.48 -19.43 -6.30
CA ASP A 164 -14.39 -20.21 -5.06
C ASP A 164 -13.40 -19.53 -4.08
N TYR A 165 -13.91 -18.97 -2.97
CA TYR A 165 -13.09 -18.37 -1.91
C TYR A 165 -12.46 -19.41 -0.96
N SER A 166 -12.88 -20.68 -1.03
CA SER A 166 -12.21 -21.76 -0.27
C SER A 166 -10.92 -22.24 -0.93
N ASN A 167 -10.75 -22.00 -2.23
CA ASN A 167 -9.58 -22.39 -3.03
C ASN A 167 -9.06 -21.21 -3.87
N GLN A 168 -8.53 -20.18 -3.22
CA GLN A 168 -8.09 -18.93 -3.86
C GLN A 168 -6.77 -19.08 -4.62
N SER A 169 -6.80 -18.81 -5.93
CA SER A 169 -5.64 -18.81 -6.82
C SER A 169 -5.92 -18.00 -8.10
N ASP A 170 -4.90 -17.78 -8.93
CA ASP A 170 -5.02 -17.18 -10.28
C ASP A 170 -6.07 -17.85 -11.19
N SER A 171 -6.47 -19.10 -10.92
CA SER A 171 -7.49 -19.81 -11.70
C SER A 171 -8.92 -19.62 -11.21
N THR A 172 -9.11 -19.22 -9.94
CA THR A 172 -10.44 -19.00 -9.33
C THR A 172 -10.74 -17.51 -9.17
N CYS A 173 -9.73 -16.71 -8.85
CA CYS A 173 -9.81 -15.31 -8.46
C CYS A 173 -9.25 -14.35 -9.51
N GLU A 174 -9.61 -13.08 -9.37
CA GLU A 174 -8.89 -11.98 -9.99
C GLU A 174 -7.84 -11.41 -9.02
N LYS A 175 -6.78 -10.79 -9.56
CA LYS A 175 -5.87 -9.95 -8.78
C LYS A 175 -6.38 -8.52 -8.71
N TRP A 176 -6.57 -8.04 -7.49
CA TRP A 176 -6.88 -6.66 -7.17
C TRP A 176 -5.73 -6.08 -6.34
N ARG A 177 -5.59 -4.76 -6.34
CA ARG A 177 -4.63 -4.02 -5.53
C ARG A 177 -5.36 -3.39 -4.33
N ILE A 178 -4.77 -3.45 -3.16
CA ILE A 178 -5.21 -2.70 -1.98
C ILE A 178 -4.64 -1.28 -2.07
N ILE A 179 -5.52 -0.27 -2.08
CA ILE A 179 -5.09 1.13 -2.00
C ILE A 179 -4.63 1.46 -0.58
N GLY A 180 -5.40 1.00 0.42
CA GLY A 180 -5.08 1.25 1.83
C GLY A 180 -6.23 0.98 2.80
N VAL A 181 -5.97 1.28 4.07
CA VAL A 181 -6.98 1.37 5.14
C VAL A 181 -7.37 2.85 5.28
N PHE A 182 -8.62 3.15 4.95
CA PHE A 182 -9.18 4.50 5.00
C PHE A 182 -9.98 4.66 6.28
N LYS A 183 -9.68 5.72 7.03
CA LYS A 183 -10.26 6.00 8.34
C LYS A 183 -11.60 6.70 8.22
N ASN A 184 -12.50 6.43 9.17
CA ASN A 184 -13.76 7.15 9.33
C ASN A 184 -14.64 7.23 8.05
N VAL A 185 -14.59 6.21 7.19
CA VAL A 185 -15.38 6.14 5.95
C VAL A 185 -16.86 6.06 6.33
N THR A 186 -17.67 6.95 5.75
CA THR A 186 -19.11 7.00 6.04
C THR A 186 -19.82 5.92 5.24
N LYS A 187 -20.53 5.01 5.93
CA LYS A 187 -21.34 3.95 5.32
C LYS A 187 -22.73 4.45 4.93
N SER A 188 -23.47 3.65 4.17
CA SER A 188 -24.83 3.97 3.70
C SER A 188 -25.84 4.21 4.83
N ASP A 189 -25.60 3.65 6.03
CA ASP A 189 -26.40 3.87 7.24
C ASP A 189 -26.01 5.15 8.03
N GLY A 190 -25.02 5.90 7.54
CA GLY A 190 -24.50 7.10 8.18
C GLY A 190 -23.50 6.85 9.32
N THR A 191 -23.22 5.60 9.67
CA THR A 191 -22.14 5.25 10.60
C THR A 191 -20.77 5.42 9.93
N LYS A 192 -19.71 5.51 10.74
CA LYS A 192 -18.33 5.66 10.27
C LYS A 192 -17.46 4.51 10.74
N GLU A 193 -16.60 4.02 9.86
CA GLU A 193 -15.74 2.87 10.12
C GLU A 193 -14.43 2.96 9.33
N ASP A 194 -13.38 2.31 9.82
CA ASP A 194 -12.12 2.20 9.10
C ASP A 194 -12.22 1.02 8.11
N LEU A 195 -12.17 1.30 6.81
CA LEU A 195 -12.45 0.32 5.75
C LEU A 195 -11.27 0.16 4.79
N VAL A 196 -11.09 -1.05 4.29
CA VAL A 196 -10.06 -1.35 3.27
C VAL A 196 -10.60 -1.01 1.88
N LYS A 197 -9.85 -0.20 1.14
CA LYS A 197 -10.18 0.20 -0.23
C LYS A 197 -9.35 -0.62 -1.22
N ILE A 198 -10.01 -1.22 -2.21
CA ILE A 198 -9.39 -2.05 -3.25
C ILE A 198 -9.75 -1.55 -4.66
N ILE A 199 -8.87 -1.81 -5.62
CA ILE A 199 -9.02 -1.48 -7.04
C ILE A 199 -8.65 -2.68 -7.92
N LYS A 200 -9.39 -2.91 -9.00
CA LYS A 200 -9.03 -3.92 -10.01
C LYS A 200 -7.67 -3.58 -10.62
N ASP A 201 -6.73 -4.53 -10.71
CA ASP A 201 -5.38 -4.22 -11.21
C ASP A 201 -5.40 -3.81 -12.70
N ASP A 202 -6.29 -4.42 -13.49
CA ASP A 202 -6.50 -4.12 -14.90
C ASP A 202 -7.82 -3.39 -15.18
N ARG A 203 -7.84 -2.61 -16.27
CA ARG A 203 -9.05 -1.99 -16.80
C ARG A 203 -10.15 -2.98 -17.15
N LEU A 204 -11.38 -2.55 -16.95
CA LEU A 204 -12.58 -3.33 -17.25
C LEU A 204 -12.66 -3.65 -18.76
N ASN A 205 -12.92 -4.92 -19.08
CA ASN A 205 -13.04 -5.44 -20.44
C ASN A 205 -11.88 -5.15 -21.42
N ASN A 206 -10.70 -4.78 -20.91
CA ASN A 206 -9.54 -4.40 -21.72
C ASN A 206 -9.86 -3.35 -22.82
N THR A 207 -10.82 -2.47 -22.56
CA THR A 207 -11.31 -1.46 -23.52
C THR A 207 -11.46 -0.10 -22.85
N GLY A 208 -11.64 0.94 -23.67
CA GLY A 208 -12.06 2.26 -23.20
C GLY A 208 -13.57 2.29 -22.96
N ILE A 209 -14.00 2.99 -21.93
CA ILE A 209 -15.41 3.09 -21.51
C ILE A 209 -15.68 4.55 -21.16
N ARG A 210 -16.71 5.16 -21.78
CA ARG A 210 -17.07 6.56 -21.50
C ARG A 210 -17.58 6.71 -20.08
N TRP A 211 -17.38 7.88 -19.51
CA TRP A 211 -18.06 8.28 -18.28
C TRP A 211 -19.57 8.40 -18.51
N ASP A 212 -19.91 9.19 -19.53
CA ASP A 212 -21.29 9.54 -19.87
C ASP A 212 -21.35 10.20 -21.24
N TYR A 213 -22.38 9.93 -22.04
CA TYR A 213 -22.61 10.66 -23.28
C TYR A 213 -24.08 11.06 -23.51
N LYS A 214 -24.79 11.39 -22.42
CA LYS A 214 -26.10 12.03 -22.47
C LYS A 214 -25.98 13.44 -23.04
N LYS A 215 -26.87 13.83 -23.95
CA LYS A 215 -26.93 15.19 -24.54
C LYS A 215 -27.83 16.11 -23.71
N THR A 216 -27.78 17.41 -24.03
CA THR A 216 -28.60 18.46 -23.42
C THR A 216 -30.05 18.03 -23.26
N GLY A 217 -30.55 18.05 -22.02
CA GLY A 217 -31.92 17.70 -21.67
C GLY A 217 -32.18 16.21 -21.43
N VAL A 218 -31.13 15.38 -21.39
CA VAL A 218 -31.20 13.95 -21.06
C VAL A 218 -30.53 13.70 -19.72
N GLY A 219 -31.29 13.22 -18.74
CA GLY A 219 -30.85 13.16 -17.35
C GLY A 219 -30.42 14.54 -16.84
N THR A 220 -29.24 14.63 -16.24
CA THR A 220 -28.62 15.90 -15.79
C THR A 220 -27.83 16.67 -16.85
N SER A 221 -27.66 16.12 -18.06
CA SER A 221 -26.77 16.71 -19.04
C SER A 221 -27.27 18.07 -19.53
N THR A 222 -26.47 19.10 -19.34
CA THR A 222 -26.72 20.47 -19.81
C THR A 222 -26.08 20.74 -21.18
N THR A 223 -25.22 19.85 -21.68
CA THR A 223 -24.41 20.07 -22.91
C THR A 223 -24.51 18.91 -23.90
N THR A 224 -23.97 19.08 -25.11
CA THR A 224 -23.89 18.02 -26.12
C THR A 224 -22.64 17.12 -25.97
N TYR A 225 -21.86 17.28 -24.90
CA TYR A 225 -20.57 16.61 -24.68
C TYR A 225 -20.54 15.59 -23.53
N GLY A 226 -21.70 15.23 -22.96
CA GLY A 226 -21.83 14.36 -21.79
C GLY A 226 -22.03 15.14 -20.49
N SER A 227 -22.29 14.42 -19.40
CA SER A 227 -22.39 14.97 -18.03
C SER A 227 -21.33 14.37 -17.09
N ASN A 228 -20.72 15.19 -16.26
CA ASN A 228 -19.83 14.77 -15.17
C ASN A 228 -20.57 14.49 -13.85
N ASP A 229 -21.91 14.58 -13.81
CA ASP A 229 -22.70 14.11 -12.67
C ASP A 229 -22.62 12.58 -12.56
N TRP A 230 -21.89 12.08 -11.58
CA TRP A 230 -21.81 10.65 -11.28
C TRP A 230 -23.18 10.04 -10.92
N THR A 231 -24.09 10.83 -10.33
CA THR A 231 -25.35 10.30 -9.76
C THR A 231 -26.36 9.83 -10.82
N ASP A 232 -26.13 10.14 -12.10
CA ASP A 232 -26.85 9.52 -13.22
C ASP A 232 -25.95 9.15 -14.42
N SER A 233 -24.63 9.06 -14.23
CA SER A 233 -23.72 8.72 -15.33
C SER A 233 -23.98 7.30 -15.83
N GLN A 234 -23.86 7.09 -17.14
CA GLN A 234 -24.01 5.76 -17.73
C GLN A 234 -22.96 4.78 -17.17
N LEU A 235 -21.76 5.25 -16.84
CA LEU A 235 -20.73 4.43 -16.18
C LEU A 235 -21.11 4.02 -14.75
N MET A 236 -21.72 4.91 -13.96
CA MET A 236 -22.25 4.56 -12.63
C MET A 236 -23.32 3.48 -12.75
N MET A 237 -24.26 3.65 -13.69
CA MET A 237 -25.34 2.70 -13.94
C MET A 237 -24.83 1.34 -14.44
N MET A 238 -23.75 1.30 -15.22
CA MET A 238 -23.10 0.05 -15.62
C MET A 238 -22.49 -0.68 -14.42
N LEU A 239 -21.83 0.06 -13.52
CA LEU A 239 -21.04 -0.48 -12.40
C LEU A 239 -21.86 -0.84 -11.15
N ASN A 240 -23.04 -0.26 -10.93
CA ASN A 240 -23.76 -0.36 -9.66
C ASN A 240 -25.19 -0.92 -9.80
N PRO A 241 -25.68 -1.68 -8.81
CA PRO A 241 -27.02 -2.27 -8.85
C PRO A 241 -28.10 -1.19 -8.77
N THR A 242 -29.32 -1.58 -9.14
CA THR A 242 -30.49 -0.71 -9.27
C THR A 242 -30.93 -0.03 -7.97
N ASP A 243 -30.43 -0.49 -6.81
CA ASP A 243 -30.66 0.13 -5.49
C ASP A 243 -30.14 1.59 -5.42
N TYR A 244 -29.19 1.95 -6.29
CA TYR A 244 -28.59 3.29 -6.38
C TYR A 244 -29.16 4.13 -7.53
N LEU A 245 -30.32 3.75 -8.07
CA LEU A 245 -31.04 4.53 -9.07
C LEU A 245 -31.40 5.92 -8.52
N LYS A 246 -31.16 6.97 -9.31
CA LYS A 246 -31.46 8.35 -8.94
C LYS A 246 -32.95 8.54 -8.63
N SER A 247 -33.25 9.24 -7.54
CA SER A 247 -34.63 9.52 -7.14
C SER A 247 -35.42 10.22 -8.26
N GLY A 248 -36.63 9.72 -8.53
CA GLY A 248 -37.49 10.19 -9.62
C GLY A 248 -37.24 9.53 -10.98
N TYR A 249 -36.21 8.68 -11.11
CA TYR A 249 -35.99 7.88 -12.32
C TYR A 249 -36.71 6.54 -12.17
N THR A 250 -36.94 5.84 -13.28
CA THR A 250 -37.68 4.57 -13.29
C THR A 250 -36.94 3.51 -14.12
N ILE A 251 -37.24 2.24 -13.87
CA ILE A 251 -36.77 1.12 -14.69
C ILE A 251 -37.99 0.36 -15.21
N ASP A 252 -38.06 0.21 -16.53
CA ASP A 252 -39.13 -0.49 -17.25
C ASP A 252 -38.48 -1.40 -18.31
N ASN A 253 -38.73 -2.70 -18.25
CA ASN A 253 -38.10 -3.71 -19.12
C ASN A 253 -36.56 -3.57 -19.18
N ASN A 254 -35.92 -3.40 -18.02
CA ASN A 254 -34.48 -3.14 -17.83
C ASN A 254 -33.95 -1.83 -18.44
N ILE A 255 -34.80 -0.96 -19.00
CA ILE A 255 -34.43 0.35 -19.50
C ILE A 255 -34.63 1.38 -18.39
N VAL A 256 -33.55 2.07 -18.02
CA VAL A 256 -33.58 3.23 -17.12
C VAL A 256 -34.13 4.42 -17.89
N LYS A 257 -35.14 5.08 -17.30
CA LYS A 257 -35.72 6.33 -17.82
C LYS A 257 -35.51 7.45 -16.80
N ASP A 258 -35.14 8.63 -17.29
CA ASP A 258 -35.00 9.83 -16.46
C ASP A 258 -36.37 10.36 -15.98
N SER A 259 -36.36 11.44 -15.21
CA SER A 259 -37.57 12.09 -14.69
C SER A 259 -38.51 12.65 -15.76
N ASN A 260 -38.06 12.79 -17.01
CA ASN A 260 -38.88 13.20 -18.15
C ASN A 260 -39.41 11.99 -18.94
N GLY A 261 -39.04 10.76 -18.56
CA GLY A 261 -39.38 9.53 -19.24
C GLY A 261 -38.46 9.17 -20.42
N GLN A 262 -37.40 9.95 -20.68
CA GLN A 262 -36.41 9.62 -21.71
C GLN A 262 -35.59 8.42 -21.26
N ALA A 263 -35.44 7.42 -22.12
CA ALA A 263 -34.56 6.28 -21.87
C ALA A 263 -33.08 6.72 -21.94
N ILE A 264 -32.29 6.40 -20.91
CA ILE A 264 -30.91 6.87 -20.72
C ILE A 264 -29.85 5.75 -20.56
N TYR A 265 -30.29 4.55 -20.18
CA TYR A 265 -29.41 3.39 -20.03
C TYR A 265 -30.24 2.10 -20.06
N GLN A 266 -29.61 0.94 -20.28
CA GLN A 266 -30.26 -0.36 -20.21
C GLN A 266 -29.35 -1.37 -19.50
N ASN A 267 -29.95 -2.27 -18.73
CA ASN A 267 -29.27 -3.26 -17.88
C ASN A 267 -28.36 -2.58 -16.83
N MET A 268 -28.94 -1.67 -16.04
CA MET A 268 -28.27 -1.10 -14.86
C MET A 268 -27.84 -2.21 -13.89
N GLY A 269 -26.62 -2.11 -13.37
CA GLY A 269 -25.97 -3.14 -12.57
C GLY A 269 -25.39 -4.31 -13.36
N SER A 270 -25.22 -4.17 -14.67
CA SER A 270 -24.70 -5.24 -15.54
C SER A 270 -23.32 -5.76 -15.14
N TYR A 271 -22.40 -4.92 -14.66
CA TYR A 271 -21.11 -5.36 -14.09
C TYR A 271 -21.25 -6.06 -12.73
N TYR A 272 -22.23 -5.63 -11.93
CA TYR A 272 -22.36 -6.05 -10.52
C TYR A 272 -23.18 -7.33 -10.35
N ASN A 273 -24.29 -7.45 -11.09
CA ASN A 273 -25.27 -8.55 -11.01
C ASN A 273 -25.39 -9.37 -12.31
N GLY A 274 -24.93 -8.84 -13.45
CA GLY A 274 -25.20 -9.40 -14.77
C GLY A 274 -24.00 -10.03 -15.47
N THR A 275 -24.26 -10.60 -16.65
CA THR A 275 -23.25 -11.07 -17.60
C THR A 275 -23.26 -10.30 -18.92
N SER A 276 -24.21 -9.38 -19.11
CA SER A 276 -24.32 -8.52 -20.29
C SER A 276 -24.89 -7.16 -19.89
N GLY A 277 -24.37 -6.10 -20.50
CA GLY A 277 -24.76 -4.72 -20.26
C GLY A 277 -24.78 -3.88 -21.53
N CYS A 278 -24.97 -2.57 -21.36
CA CYS A 278 -24.82 -1.58 -22.42
C CYS A 278 -23.54 -0.77 -22.23
N GLU A 279 -22.82 -0.51 -23.31
CA GLU A 279 -21.79 0.53 -23.31
C GLU A 279 -22.43 1.92 -23.09
N PRO A 280 -21.79 2.81 -22.31
CA PRO A 280 -22.09 4.25 -22.31
C PRO A 280 -22.07 4.84 -23.73
N ALA A 281 -23.21 5.37 -24.17
CA ALA A 281 -23.53 5.68 -25.56
C ALA A 281 -24.23 7.05 -25.71
N GLU A 282 -24.21 7.59 -26.93
CA GLU A 282 -24.84 8.87 -27.27
C GLU A 282 -26.37 8.81 -27.13
N ILE A 283 -26.96 9.71 -26.34
CA ILE A 283 -28.42 9.78 -26.19
C ILE A 283 -28.90 11.22 -26.29
N ALA A 284 -29.76 11.50 -27.26
CA ALA A 284 -30.43 12.78 -27.47
C ALA A 284 -31.89 12.74 -26.99
N SER A 285 -32.40 13.88 -26.51
CA SER A 285 -33.78 14.00 -26.06
C SER A 285 -34.76 13.76 -27.21
N GLY A 286 -35.73 12.86 -27.00
CA GLY A 286 -36.70 12.45 -28.01
C GLY A 286 -36.18 11.43 -29.04
N ALA A 287 -34.95 10.94 -28.91
CA ALA A 287 -34.42 9.88 -29.75
C ALA A 287 -34.77 8.48 -29.19
N ASP A 288 -34.94 7.53 -30.10
CA ASP A 288 -35.07 6.10 -29.76
C ASP A 288 -33.79 5.60 -29.07
N PHE A 289 -33.96 4.83 -28.00
CA PHE A 289 -32.83 4.26 -27.25
C PHE A 289 -32.20 3.09 -28.01
N THR A 290 -30.88 3.16 -28.19
CA THR A 290 -30.06 2.06 -28.70
C THR A 290 -28.78 1.96 -27.85
N CYS A 291 -28.19 0.77 -27.75
CA CYS A 291 -26.90 0.58 -27.10
C CYS A 291 -26.07 -0.51 -27.79
N THR A 292 -24.75 -0.42 -27.65
CA THR A 292 -23.83 -1.53 -27.95
C THR A 292 -23.82 -2.46 -26.75
N SER A 293 -24.03 -3.77 -26.97
CA SER A 293 -23.89 -4.77 -25.90
C SER A 293 -22.44 -4.93 -25.48
N ILE A 294 -22.18 -4.97 -24.19
CA ILE A 294 -20.89 -5.32 -23.59
C ILE A 294 -21.03 -6.60 -22.74
N ASP A 295 -20.05 -7.49 -22.82
CA ASP A 295 -20.03 -8.77 -22.07
C ASP A 295 -19.33 -8.59 -20.71
N PHE A 296 -19.90 -9.20 -19.68
CA PHE A 296 -19.37 -9.25 -18.31
C PHE A 296 -19.20 -10.67 -17.79
N THR A 297 -19.40 -11.70 -18.61
CA THR A 297 -19.31 -13.12 -18.23
C THR A 297 -17.97 -13.49 -17.56
N SER A 298 -16.87 -12.85 -17.98
CA SER A 298 -15.52 -13.10 -17.44
C SER A 298 -14.94 -11.96 -16.59
N THR A 299 -15.63 -10.82 -16.51
CA THR A 299 -15.08 -9.56 -15.95
C THR A 299 -16.00 -8.84 -14.96
N GLY A 300 -17.29 -9.22 -14.90
CA GLY A 300 -18.24 -8.79 -13.87
C GLY A 300 -18.08 -9.59 -12.57
N LEU A 301 -18.85 -9.22 -11.54
CA LEU A 301 -18.78 -9.88 -10.23
C LEU A 301 -19.44 -11.27 -10.26
N LYS A 302 -18.63 -12.32 -10.04
CA LYS A 302 -18.98 -13.73 -10.29
C LYS A 302 -20.08 -14.28 -9.39
N ASN A 303 -20.20 -13.82 -8.13
CA ASN A 303 -21.10 -14.42 -7.15
C ASN A 303 -21.48 -13.47 -5.99
N ASP A 304 -22.46 -13.92 -5.20
CA ASP A 304 -22.99 -13.17 -4.06
C ASP A 304 -21.96 -12.99 -2.94
N SER A 305 -21.08 -13.96 -2.70
CA SER A 305 -19.98 -13.80 -1.72
C SER A 305 -19.12 -12.57 -2.04
N THR A 306 -18.74 -12.39 -3.31
CA THR A 306 -18.02 -11.19 -3.77
C THR A 306 -18.85 -9.91 -3.58
N ARG A 307 -20.12 -9.92 -3.99
CA ARG A 307 -21.03 -8.76 -3.82
C ARG A 307 -21.27 -8.39 -2.35
N ASN A 308 -21.35 -9.38 -1.48
CA ASN A 308 -21.64 -9.24 -0.05
C ASN A 308 -20.43 -8.74 0.73
N ALA A 309 -19.21 -9.01 0.26
CA ALA A 309 -17.96 -8.47 0.80
C ALA A 309 -17.78 -6.96 0.55
N ILE A 310 -18.42 -6.41 -0.48
CA ILE A 310 -18.35 -4.97 -0.81
C ILE A 310 -19.28 -4.17 0.11
N GLU A 311 -18.73 -3.16 0.77
CA GLU A 311 -19.48 -2.21 1.58
C GLU A 311 -20.16 -1.14 0.72
N SER A 312 -21.34 -0.67 1.14
CA SER A 312 -21.99 0.51 0.56
C SER A 312 -21.56 1.76 1.34
N VAL A 313 -20.86 2.67 0.67
CA VAL A 313 -20.27 3.87 1.32
C VAL A 313 -20.78 5.14 0.66
N VAL A 314 -20.61 6.26 1.37
CA VAL A 314 -20.75 7.61 0.82
C VAL A 314 -19.45 7.98 0.11
N TRP A 315 -19.48 7.99 -1.22
CA TRP A 315 -18.42 8.54 -2.05
C TRP A 315 -18.54 10.06 -2.10
N ASN A 316 -17.41 10.74 -2.07
CA ASN A 316 -17.35 12.19 -2.24
C ASN A 316 -17.23 12.52 -3.74
N LEU A 317 -17.92 13.57 -4.18
CA LEU A 317 -18.01 14.01 -5.59
C LEU A 317 -17.58 15.49 -5.76
N GLY A 318 -16.94 16.08 -4.73
CA GLY A 318 -16.37 17.42 -4.86
C GLY A 318 -15.25 17.44 -5.89
N GLY A 319 -15.04 18.61 -6.51
CA GLY A 319 -14.13 18.80 -7.62
C GLY A 319 -13.44 20.16 -7.61
N THR A 320 -12.67 20.43 -8.66
CA THR A 320 -11.99 21.71 -8.87
C THR A 320 -12.04 22.14 -10.33
N ALA A 321 -11.70 23.40 -10.57
CA ALA A 321 -11.48 24.01 -11.88
C ALA A 321 -10.02 24.45 -12.10
N ASN A 322 -9.24 24.56 -11.02
CA ASN A 322 -7.85 25.03 -11.04
C ASN A 322 -6.98 24.00 -10.31
N PHE A 323 -6.00 23.43 -11.00
CA PHE A 323 -5.21 22.27 -10.55
C PHE A 323 -3.83 22.18 -11.24
N ASP A 324 -3.47 23.21 -12.00
CA ASP A 324 -2.34 23.27 -12.93
C ASP A 324 -1.05 23.84 -12.31
N SER A 325 -1.02 24.06 -10.99
CA SER A 325 0.13 24.63 -10.27
C SER A 325 0.29 24.05 -8.86
N ALA A 326 1.50 24.07 -8.29
CA ALA A 326 1.73 23.65 -6.91
C ALA A 326 0.85 24.38 -5.86
N SER A 327 0.27 25.54 -6.20
CA SER A 327 -0.65 26.27 -5.31
C SER A 327 -2.05 25.66 -5.20
N ASN A 328 -2.45 24.78 -6.14
CA ASN A 328 -3.81 24.25 -6.26
C ASN A 328 -3.88 22.79 -6.78
N GLY A 329 -2.78 22.19 -7.24
CA GLY A 329 -2.76 20.90 -7.96
C GLY A 329 -2.09 19.73 -7.25
N LEU A 330 -1.77 19.85 -5.95
CA LEU A 330 -1.12 18.81 -5.15
C LEU A 330 -2.08 17.67 -4.80
N ALA A 331 -1.54 16.51 -4.43
CA ALA A 331 -2.35 15.38 -3.92
C ALA A 331 -3.22 15.77 -2.71
N SER A 332 -2.71 16.64 -1.84
CA SER A 332 -3.44 17.21 -0.70
C SER A 332 -4.57 18.16 -1.11
N HIS A 333 -4.38 18.93 -2.18
CA HIS A 333 -5.40 19.81 -2.72
C HIS A 333 -6.55 19.00 -3.33
N PHE A 334 -6.24 18.01 -4.18
CA PHE A 334 -7.24 17.07 -4.70
C PHE A 334 -8.01 16.35 -3.57
N TYR A 335 -7.30 15.82 -2.56
CA TYR A 335 -7.92 15.17 -1.40
C TYR A 335 -8.96 16.05 -0.68
N GLY A 336 -8.65 17.35 -0.55
CA GLY A 336 -9.53 18.36 0.02
C GLY A 336 -10.70 18.73 -0.89
N TYR A 337 -10.47 18.86 -2.20
CA TYR A 337 -11.51 19.16 -3.19
C TYR A 337 -12.53 18.03 -3.30
N GLU A 338 -12.07 16.77 -3.34
CA GLU A 338 -12.91 15.57 -3.37
C GLU A 338 -13.96 15.58 -2.26
N ARG A 339 -13.54 15.93 -1.03
CA ARG A 339 -14.37 16.04 0.19
C ARG A 339 -15.06 17.40 0.33
N GLY A 340 -14.82 18.32 -0.59
CA GLY A 340 -15.37 19.66 -0.59
C GLY A 340 -16.82 19.71 -1.12
N THR A 341 -17.39 20.92 -1.10
CA THR A 341 -18.73 21.19 -1.62
C THR A 341 -18.73 21.82 -3.01
N THR A 342 -17.57 21.98 -3.63
CA THR A 342 -17.42 22.66 -4.92
C THR A 342 -17.67 21.67 -6.06
N VAL A 343 -18.76 21.88 -6.80
CA VAL A 343 -19.21 21.05 -7.92
C VAL A 343 -19.83 21.94 -8.99
N TYR A 344 -20.05 21.41 -10.20
CA TYR A 344 -20.87 22.12 -11.17
C TYR A 344 -22.30 22.35 -10.63
N SER A 345 -22.91 23.47 -11.01
CA SER A 345 -24.18 23.93 -10.44
C SER A 345 -25.29 22.87 -10.53
N GLY A 346 -25.83 22.47 -9.37
CA GLY A 346 -26.91 21.49 -9.26
C GLY A 346 -26.46 20.03 -9.16
N HIS A 347 -25.17 19.71 -9.28
CA HIS A 347 -24.66 18.35 -9.07
C HIS A 347 -24.55 18.04 -7.57
N ALA A 348 -24.53 16.75 -7.22
CA ALA A 348 -24.39 16.31 -5.84
C ALA A 348 -22.93 16.37 -5.39
N THR A 349 -22.67 16.73 -4.13
CA THR A 349 -21.33 16.72 -3.52
C THR A 349 -20.92 15.35 -2.99
N THR A 350 -21.88 14.42 -2.86
CA THR A 350 -21.67 13.03 -2.42
C THR A 350 -22.68 12.09 -3.09
N TRP A 351 -22.38 10.81 -3.11
CA TRP A 351 -23.27 9.75 -3.60
C TRP A 351 -23.03 8.45 -2.84
N THR A 352 -24.11 7.78 -2.43
CA THR A 352 -24.01 6.49 -1.74
C THR A 352 -24.01 5.36 -2.75
N GLY A 353 -23.04 4.45 -2.65
CA GLY A 353 -22.92 3.30 -3.56
C GLY A 353 -21.80 2.35 -3.23
N LYS A 354 -21.66 1.28 -4.01
CA LYS A 354 -20.73 0.16 -3.76
C LYS A 354 -19.45 0.22 -4.60
N VAL A 355 -19.59 0.55 -5.87
CA VAL A 355 -18.48 0.58 -6.84
C VAL A 355 -18.29 2.01 -7.33
N GLY A 356 -17.14 2.57 -6.98
CA GLY A 356 -16.66 3.86 -7.50
C GLY A 356 -15.47 3.65 -8.43
N LEU A 357 -14.70 4.73 -8.59
CA LEU A 357 -13.41 4.75 -9.28
C LEU A 357 -12.37 5.37 -8.35
N MET A 358 -11.09 5.30 -8.73
CA MET A 358 -10.03 5.91 -7.92
C MET A 358 -10.15 7.42 -7.92
N TYR A 359 -9.69 8.07 -6.87
CA TYR A 359 -9.55 9.52 -6.86
C TYR A 359 -8.18 9.95 -7.40
N PRO A 360 -8.04 11.19 -7.91
CA PRO A 360 -6.73 11.79 -8.15
C PRO A 360 -5.84 11.77 -6.91
N SER A 361 -6.40 11.92 -5.70
CA SER A 361 -5.63 11.76 -4.46
C SER A 361 -5.19 10.31 -4.19
N ASP A 362 -5.94 9.29 -4.63
CA ASP A 362 -5.49 7.90 -4.48
C ASP A 362 -4.24 7.62 -5.30
N TYR A 363 -4.21 8.14 -6.53
CA TYR A 363 -3.02 8.16 -7.37
C TYR A 363 -1.91 9.02 -6.75
N GLY A 364 -2.17 10.31 -6.50
CA GLY A 364 -1.17 11.26 -6.02
C GLY A 364 -0.43 10.86 -4.73
N TYR A 365 -1.03 10.05 -3.87
CA TYR A 365 -0.37 9.56 -2.64
C TYR A 365 0.36 8.22 -2.80
N ALA A 366 0.19 7.44 -3.88
CA ALA A 366 0.83 6.14 -4.07
C ALA A 366 2.30 6.23 -4.56
N THR A 367 2.75 7.41 -4.99
CA THR A 367 4.01 7.73 -5.69
C THR A 367 5.37 7.24 -5.18
N SER A 368 5.58 7.11 -3.86
CA SER A 368 6.88 6.99 -3.13
C SER A 368 8.08 7.89 -3.51
N GLY A 369 8.17 8.46 -4.72
CA GLY A 369 9.40 9.01 -5.27
C GLY A 369 10.53 7.99 -5.46
N ASN A 370 11.72 8.51 -5.71
CA ASN A 370 12.99 7.77 -5.86
C ASN A 370 14.17 8.69 -5.47
N SER A 371 15.41 8.29 -5.73
CA SER A 371 16.62 9.02 -5.32
C SER A 371 16.86 10.37 -6.03
N THR A 372 16.21 10.67 -7.16
CA THR A 372 16.34 11.98 -7.84
C THR A 372 15.22 12.92 -7.42
N THR A 373 13.97 12.43 -7.41
CA THR A 373 12.80 13.14 -6.88
C THR A 373 12.17 12.31 -5.77
N ASP A 374 12.41 12.70 -4.52
CA ASP A 374 11.89 11.97 -3.36
C ASP A 374 10.38 12.16 -3.17
N ARG A 375 9.78 11.37 -2.28
CA ARG A 375 8.34 11.46 -1.97
C ARG A 375 7.91 12.88 -1.61
N VAL A 376 8.70 13.58 -0.81
CA VAL A 376 8.39 14.92 -0.31
C VAL A 376 8.31 15.90 -1.47
N THR A 377 9.25 15.81 -2.41
CA THR A 377 9.28 16.62 -3.63
C THR A 377 8.12 16.28 -4.57
N CYS A 378 7.77 14.99 -4.71
CA CYS A 378 6.60 14.57 -5.50
C CYS A 378 5.28 15.08 -4.93
N LEU A 379 5.09 15.01 -3.60
CA LEU A 379 3.88 15.51 -2.92
C LEU A 379 3.80 17.05 -2.91
N ALA A 380 4.94 17.75 -3.06
CA ALA A 380 5.03 19.20 -3.20
C ALA A 380 4.87 19.70 -4.65
N LYS A 381 4.67 18.81 -5.63
CA LYS A 381 4.51 19.14 -7.05
C LYS A 381 3.09 18.86 -7.54
N GLU A 382 2.57 19.72 -8.40
CA GLU A 382 1.29 19.51 -9.06
C GLU A 382 1.24 18.21 -9.87
N ILE A 383 0.20 17.38 -9.64
CA ILE A 383 0.03 16.11 -10.35
C ILE A 383 -0.20 16.36 -11.85
N TYR A 384 -0.69 17.56 -12.22
CA TYR A 384 -0.80 18.01 -13.61
C TYR A 384 0.52 18.05 -14.38
N SER A 385 1.66 18.22 -13.70
CA SER A 385 2.97 18.30 -14.35
C SER A 385 3.92 17.17 -13.91
N TRP A 386 3.39 16.02 -13.49
CA TRP A 386 4.20 14.84 -13.20
C TRP A 386 4.87 14.21 -14.42
N ASP A 387 4.42 14.53 -15.64
CA ASP A 387 5.15 14.27 -16.90
C ASP A 387 6.61 14.78 -16.85
N SER A 388 6.82 15.94 -16.22
CA SER A 388 8.13 16.55 -16.00
C SER A 388 8.92 15.99 -14.81
N ALA A 389 8.35 15.02 -14.07
CA ALA A 389 8.91 14.44 -12.86
C ALA A 389 8.71 12.90 -12.83
N SER A 390 9.38 12.20 -13.74
CA SER A 390 9.15 10.77 -13.99
C SER A 390 9.31 9.86 -12.77
N ASP A 391 10.19 10.21 -11.83
CA ASP A 391 10.35 9.49 -10.56
C ASP A 391 9.04 9.40 -9.76
N CYS A 392 8.13 10.38 -9.90
CA CYS A 392 6.87 10.40 -9.16
C CYS A 392 5.85 9.40 -9.70
N TYR A 393 5.60 9.34 -11.01
CA TYR A 393 4.65 8.39 -11.58
C TYR A 393 5.25 6.99 -11.82
N SER A 394 6.57 6.88 -12.07
CA SER A 394 7.19 5.58 -12.35
C SER A 394 7.35 4.73 -11.09
N ASN A 395 7.31 5.35 -9.90
CA ASN A 395 7.26 4.67 -8.62
C ASN A 395 5.85 4.60 -8.02
N ASP A 396 4.82 4.64 -8.88
CA ASP A 396 3.41 4.56 -8.50
C ASP A 396 2.76 3.30 -9.06
N TYR A 397 2.31 2.36 -8.22
CA TYR A 397 1.66 1.12 -8.67
C TYR A 397 0.24 1.33 -9.27
N LEU A 398 -0.36 2.53 -9.11
CA LEU A 398 -1.62 2.89 -9.75
C LEU A 398 -1.41 3.49 -11.15
N TYR A 399 -0.18 3.92 -11.49
CA TYR A 399 0.18 4.33 -12.84
C TYR A 399 0.05 3.17 -13.84
N LYS A 400 -0.49 3.46 -15.03
CA LYS A 400 -0.64 2.49 -16.13
C LYS A 400 -0.24 3.18 -17.44
N SER A 401 0.98 2.96 -17.90
CA SER A 401 1.50 3.52 -19.16
C SER A 401 0.76 3.05 -20.43
N GLY A 402 -0.04 1.98 -20.34
CA GLY A 402 -0.74 1.38 -21.48
C GLY A 402 -2.15 1.92 -21.75
N TYR A 403 -2.76 2.69 -20.84
CA TYR A 403 -4.11 3.23 -21.02
C TYR A 403 -4.42 4.39 -20.05
N TYR A 404 -5.20 5.35 -20.53
CA TYR A 404 -5.76 6.42 -19.71
C TYR A 404 -6.80 5.88 -18.73
N GLN A 405 -6.90 6.47 -17.54
CA GLN A 405 -7.71 5.94 -16.43
C GLN A 405 -8.66 6.99 -15.88
N TRP A 406 -9.97 6.77 -15.96
CA TRP A 406 -10.95 7.66 -15.32
C TRP A 406 -10.80 7.67 -13.79
N THR A 407 -10.96 8.84 -13.19
CA THR A 407 -11.06 9.04 -11.74
C THR A 407 -12.47 9.46 -11.34
N LEU A 408 -12.81 9.38 -10.05
CA LEU A 408 -14.14 9.75 -9.56
C LEU A 408 -14.40 11.27 -9.46
N THR A 409 -13.38 12.10 -9.64
CA THR A 409 -13.49 13.55 -9.43
C THR A 409 -14.03 14.27 -10.68
N PRO A 410 -15.11 15.05 -10.57
CA PRO A 410 -15.59 15.90 -11.67
C PRO A 410 -14.84 17.24 -11.72
N GLY A 411 -14.87 17.89 -12.87
CA GLY A 411 -14.57 19.32 -13.00
C GLY A 411 -15.68 20.18 -12.37
N SER A 412 -15.32 21.24 -11.65
CA SER A 412 -16.31 22.04 -10.90
C SER A 412 -16.85 23.27 -11.64
N SER A 413 -16.16 23.76 -12.66
CA SER A 413 -16.56 24.95 -13.45
C SER A 413 -17.44 24.63 -14.66
N ASP A 414 -17.34 23.41 -15.18
CA ASP A 414 -18.05 22.95 -16.38
C ASP A 414 -18.66 21.56 -16.10
N ALA A 415 -19.82 21.29 -16.69
CA ALA A 415 -20.57 20.05 -16.52
C ALA A 415 -19.98 18.87 -17.29
N ILE A 416 -18.95 19.10 -18.10
CA ILE A 416 -18.47 18.12 -19.09
C ILE A 416 -17.16 17.45 -18.71
N TYR A 417 -16.36 18.07 -17.83
CA TYR A 417 -15.00 17.60 -17.55
C TYR A 417 -14.97 16.59 -16.40
N VAL A 418 -14.21 15.52 -16.56
CA VAL A 418 -13.91 14.51 -15.54
C VAL A 418 -12.40 14.32 -15.48
N PHE A 419 -11.84 14.15 -14.27
CA PHE A 419 -10.41 13.95 -14.12
C PHE A 419 -9.98 12.53 -14.51
N TYR A 420 -8.82 12.41 -15.16
CA TYR A 420 -8.20 11.15 -15.58
C TYR A 420 -6.69 11.14 -15.24
N VAL A 421 -6.12 9.95 -15.10
CA VAL A 421 -4.66 9.73 -15.07
C VAL A 421 -4.18 9.40 -16.48
N SER A 422 -3.22 10.16 -16.97
CA SER A 422 -2.61 10.04 -18.29
C SER A 422 -1.67 8.85 -18.41
N THR A 423 -1.50 8.33 -19.64
CA THR A 423 -0.42 7.40 -19.99
C THR A 423 0.98 8.02 -19.89
N GLU A 424 1.06 9.34 -19.66
CA GLU A 424 2.30 10.09 -19.41
C GLU A 424 2.47 10.45 -17.92
N GLY A 425 1.61 9.91 -17.04
CA GLY A 425 1.78 9.96 -15.58
C GLY A 425 1.23 11.20 -14.88
N PHE A 426 0.75 12.20 -15.62
CA PHE A 426 0.06 13.36 -15.05
C PHE A 426 -1.45 13.13 -14.82
N VAL A 427 -2.08 13.97 -14.02
CA VAL A 427 -3.56 14.08 -13.89
C VAL A 427 -4.06 15.31 -14.63
N SER A 428 -5.06 15.15 -15.48
CA SER A 428 -5.76 16.26 -16.14
C SER A 428 -7.26 15.94 -16.25
N SER A 429 -8.02 16.73 -17.00
CA SER A 429 -9.45 16.53 -17.22
C SER A 429 -9.81 16.46 -18.70
N ASP A 430 -10.70 15.54 -19.08
CA ASP A 430 -11.24 15.41 -20.44
C ASP A 430 -12.77 15.31 -20.42
N PHE A 431 -13.42 15.37 -21.58
CA PHE A 431 -14.88 15.31 -21.71
C PHE A 431 -15.43 13.94 -21.30
N ALA A 432 -16.49 13.90 -20.51
CA ALA A 432 -17.17 12.67 -20.05
C ALA A 432 -17.50 11.67 -21.18
N ARG A 433 -17.76 12.16 -22.41
CA ARG A 433 -18.05 11.34 -23.60
C ARG A 433 -16.86 10.59 -24.21
N ILE A 434 -15.64 10.84 -23.74
CA ILE A 434 -14.45 10.25 -24.34
C ILE A 434 -14.42 8.74 -24.10
N SER A 435 -14.01 7.98 -25.13
CA SER A 435 -14.03 6.52 -25.13
C SER A 435 -12.66 5.86 -25.23
N PHE A 436 -11.56 6.61 -25.03
CA PHE A 436 -10.22 6.03 -24.91
C PHE A 436 -9.78 5.85 -23.45
N ASP A 437 -10.35 6.62 -22.53
CA ASP A 437 -10.24 6.41 -21.09
C ASP A 437 -10.86 5.09 -20.65
N SER A 438 -10.22 4.45 -19.68
CA SER A 438 -10.59 3.13 -19.19
C SER A 438 -11.07 3.20 -17.73
N ALA A 439 -12.07 2.38 -17.39
CA ALA A 439 -12.57 2.27 -16.02
C ALA A 439 -11.83 1.16 -15.25
N ARG A 440 -11.37 1.45 -14.03
CA ARG A 440 -10.87 0.45 -13.06
C ARG A 440 -11.76 0.49 -11.81
N PRO A 441 -12.69 -0.47 -11.65
CA PRO A 441 -13.60 -0.51 -10.50
C PRO A 441 -12.87 -0.44 -9.16
N VAL A 442 -13.38 0.40 -8.26
CA VAL A 442 -12.90 0.56 -6.89
C VAL A 442 -14.02 0.25 -5.91
N ALA A 443 -13.71 -0.49 -4.87
CA ALA A 443 -14.65 -0.91 -3.84
C ALA A 443 -14.05 -0.74 -2.44
N TYR A 444 -14.88 -0.53 -1.43
CA TYR A 444 -14.50 -0.73 -0.04
C TYR A 444 -14.97 -2.11 0.41
N LEU A 445 -14.15 -2.82 1.18
CA LEU A 445 -14.50 -4.10 1.80
C LEU A 445 -15.11 -3.86 3.18
N LYS A 446 -16.13 -4.66 3.54
CA LYS A 446 -16.71 -4.66 4.88
C LYS A 446 -15.68 -5.08 5.92
N SER A 447 -15.75 -4.49 7.10
CA SER A 447 -14.93 -4.87 8.27
C SER A 447 -15.17 -6.30 8.78
N SER A 448 -16.31 -6.91 8.44
CA SER A 448 -16.62 -8.31 8.74
C SER A 448 -15.83 -9.31 7.88
N ILE A 449 -15.14 -8.86 6.83
CA ILE A 449 -14.20 -9.68 6.06
C ILE A 449 -12.88 -9.71 6.80
N SER A 450 -12.24 -10.87 6.89
CA SER A 450 -10.89 -11.01 7.46
C SER A 450 -9.87 -11.48 6.43
N LEU A 451 -8.58 -11.17 6.66
CA LEU A 451 -7.50 -11.87 5.97
C LEU A 451 -7.33 -13.28 6.53
N SER A 452 -6.94 -14.22 5.67
CA SER A 452 -6.43 -15.51 6.12
C SER A 452 -4.97 -15.41 6.60
N SER A 453 -4.45 -16.51 7.16
CA SER A 453 -3.02 -16.66 7.45
C SER A 453 -2.15 -16.79 6.19
N VAL A 454 -2.75 -17.03 5.01
CA VAL A 454 -2.07 -17.25 3.72
C VAL A 454 -2.05 -15.97 2.87
N GLY A 455 -0.96 -15.78 2.12
CA GLY A 455 -0.69 -14.60 1.32
C GLY A 455 0.13 -13.56 2.09
N ASP A 456 1.16 -13.05 1.42
CA ASP A 456 2.02 -11.97 1.90
C ASP A 456 1.75 -10.62 1.20
N GLY A 457 0.92 -10.63 0.15
CA GLY A 457 0.56 -9.45 -0.64
C GLY A 457 1.39 -9.29 -1.91
N SER A 458 2.39 -10.14 -2.16
CA SER A 458 3.15 -10.13 -3.41
C SER A 458 2.31 -10.59 -4.60
N SER A 459 2.75 -10.29 -5.82
CA SER A 459 2.06 -10.72 -7.05
C SER A 459 1.99 -12.25 -7.23
N THR A 460 2.90 -12.98 -6.58
CA THR A 460 2.96 -14.46 -6.57
C THR A 460 2.30 -15.09 -5.34
N SER A 461 2.02 -14.31 -4.30
CA SER A 461 1.35 -14.75 -3.07
C SER A 461 0.37 -13.65 -2.56
N PRO A 462 -0.67 -13.29 -3.34
CA PRO A 462 -1.65 -12.27 -2.93
C PRO A 462 -2.34 -12.63 -1.59
N TYR A 463 -2.73 -11.61 -0.84
CA TYR A 463 -3.57 -11.81 0.35
C TYR A 463 -4.86 -12.56 0.00
N GLN A 464 -5.21 -13.54 0.82
CA GLN A 464 -6.46 -14.32 0.67
C GLN A 464 -7.51 -13.86 1.69
N LEU A 465 -8.76 -13.73 1.24
CA LEU A 465 -9.89 -13.25 2.04
C LEU A 465 -10.70 -14.40 2.63
N SER A 466 -11.03 -14.35 3.91
CA SER A 466 -12.08 -15.19 4.50
C SER A 466 -13.42 -14.48 4.32
N VAL A 467 -14.10 -14.81 3.21
CA VAL A 467 -15.46 -14.33 2.93
C VAL A 467 -16.45 -15.38 3.45
N GLN A 468 -17.37 -14.96 4.32
CA GLN A 468 -18.47 -15.78 4.85
C GLN A 468 -19.71 -15.71 3.95
#